data_AF-A0A285CPR1-F1
#
_entry.id   AF-A0A285CPR1-F1
#
_cell.length_a   1.000
_cell.length_b   1.000
_cell.length_c   1.000
_cell.angle_alpha   90.00
_cell.angle_beta   90.00
_cell.angle_gamma   90.00
#
_symmetry.space_group_name_H-M   'P 1'
#
loop_
_entity.id
_entity.type
_entity.pdbx_description
1 polymer ?
#
loop_
_entity_poly.entity_id
_entity_poly.type
_entity_poly.pdbx_seq_one_letter_code
_entity_poly.pdbx_strand_id
1 'polypeptide(L)'
;MQPLKSHHSSLNHYNTGSIEFVGTASEFRGQGVASQIIEHIIETTPYNDYVIEEVADTNTSAMNLYNKLGFEEYKRKPLPEIRAKKIGINNFLSLKYVKK
;
A
#
# COMPACT_ATOMS: atom_id res chain seq x y z
N MET A 1 23.03 -23.42 -21.78
CA MET A 1 22.14 -23.18 -20.64
C MET A 1 22.83 -22.22 -19.67
N GLN A 2 22.36 -20.97 -19.63
CA GLN A 2 22.61 -19.93 -18.61
C GLN A 2 21.43 -18.92 -18.70
N PRO A 3 21.05 -18.25 -17.60
CA PRO A 3 19.84 -18.59 -16.84
C PRO A 3 18.59 -17.72 -17.10
N LEU A 4 17.45 -18.19 -16.59
CA LEU A 4 16.17 -17.47 -16.50
C LEU A 4 16.35 -16.10 -15.82
N LYS A 5 15.96 -15.04 -16.52
CA LYS A 5 15.79 -13.70 -15.93
C LYS A 5 14.52 -13.69 -15.09
N SER A 6 14.63 -13.92 -13.78
CA SER A 6 13.59 -13.50 -12.84
C SER A 6 13.56 -11.97 -12.85
N HIS A 7 12.57 -11.38 -13.50
CA HIS A 7 12.28 -9.95 -13.39
C HIS A 7 11.74 -9.67 -11.98
N HIS A 8 12.62 -9.64 -11.01
CA HIS A 8 12.38 -8.92 -9.77
C HIS A 8 12.76 -7.48 -10.10
N SER A 9 11.78 -6.67 -10.48
CA SER A 9 11.96 -5.24 -10.67
C SER A 9 12.44 -4.64 -9.36
N SER A 10 13.75 -4.48 -9.22
CA SER A 10 14.37 -3.72 -8.14
C SER A 10 13.69 -2.35 -8.09
N LEU A 11 13.07 -2.01 -6.96
CA LEU A 11 12.51 -0.67 -6.76
C LEU A 11 13.62 0.36 -7.02
N ASN A 12 13.45 1.18 -8.05
CA ASN A 12 14.29 2.34 -8.26
C ASN A 12 13.84 3.42 -7.27
N HIS A 13 14.41 3.42 -6.07
CA HIS A 13 14.04 4.32 -4.97
C HIS A 13 14.12 5.82 -5.31
N TYR A 14 14.83 6.21 -6.37
CA TYR A 14 14.95 7.60 -6.80
C TYR A 14 13.68 8.20 -7.43
N ASN A 15 12.65 7.39 -7.69
CA ASN A 15 11.39 7.84 -8.30
C ASN A 15 10.15 7.19 -7.68
N THR A 16 10.13 7.09 -6.34
CA THR A 16 9.03 6.51 -5.58
C THR A 16 8.55 7.47 -4.50
N GLY A 17 7.25 7.74 -4.46
CA GLY A 17 6.60 8.45 -3.37
C GLY A 17 6.12 7.46 -2.30
N SER A 18 6.47 7.68 -1.03
CA SER A 18 5.90 6.89 0.07
C SER A 18 4.69 7.62 0.67
N ILE A 19 3.58 6.89 0.84
CA ILE A 19 2.40 7.36 1.57
C ILE A 19 2.41 6.67 2.94
N GLU A 20 2.95 7.37 3.93
CA GLU A 20 3.18 6.82 5.29
C GLU A 20 1.88 6.73 6.10
N PHE A 21 1.08 7.81 6.10
CA PHE A 21 -0.16 7.89 6.88
C PHE A 21 -1.23 8.68 6.14
N VAL A 22 -2.44 8.14 6.09
CA VAL A 22 -3.64 8.83 5.62
C VAL A 22 -4.71 8.69 6.69
N GLY A 23 -5.22 9.83 7.15
CA GLY A 23 -6.26 9.91 8.17
C GLY A 23 -7.47 10.68 7.67
N THR A 24 -8.66 10.20 8.03
CA THR A 24 -9.92 10.93 7.85
C THR A 24 -10.61 11.07 9.19
N ALA A 25 -10.95 12.31 9.53
CA ALA A 25 -11.77 12.60 10.71
C ALA A 25 -13.10 11.83 10.63
N SER A 26 -13.60 11.39 11.78
CA SER A 26 -14.75 10.48 11.92
C SER A 26 -15.99 10.93 11.14
N GLU A 27 -16.25 12.23 11.19
CA GLU A 27 -17.37 12.94 10.60
C GLU A 27 -17.35 12.91 9.06
N PHE A 28 -16.19 12.61 8.47
CA PHE A 28 -15.95 12.60 7.03
C PHE A 28 -15.59 11.20 6.48
N ARG A 29 -15.64 10.15 7.33
CA ARG A 29 -15.41 8.78 6.88
C ARG A 29 -16.56 8.31 5.98
N GLY A 30 -16.25 7.39 5.05
CA GLY A 30 -17.24 6.85 4.09
C GLY A 30 -17.64 7.81 2.97
N GLN A 31 -17.12 9.05 2.96
CA GLN A 31 -17.44 10.07 1.96
C GLN A 31 -16.39 10.17 0.84
N GLY A 32 -15.45 9.22 0.77
CA GLY A 32 -14.40 9.21 -0.26
C GLY A 32 -13.26 10.21 -0.07
N VAL A 33 -13.17 10.89 1.09
CA VAL A 33 -12.13 11.90 1.35
C VAL A 33 -10.72 11.31 1.27
N ALA A 34 -10.49 10.12 1.83
CA ALA A 34 -9.19 9.46 1.75
C ALA A 34 -8.80 9.11 0.29
N SER A 35 -9.77 8.73 -0.54
CA SER A 35 -9.54 8.49 -1.97
C SER A 35 -9.06 9.75 -2.66
N GLN A 36 -9.77 10.86 -2.48
CA GLN A 36 -9.42 12.15 -3.09
C GLN A 36 -8.04 12.65 -2.66
N ILE A 37 -7.67 12.48 -1.38
CA ILE A 37 -6.33 12.83 -0.90
C ILE A 37 -5.26 12.04 -1.65
N ILE A 38 -5.41 10.71 -1.76
CA ILE A 38 -4.43 9.84 -2.40
C ILE A 38 -4.35 10.12 -3.91
N GLU A 39 -5.50 10.24 -4.59
CA GLU A 39 -5.58 10.59 -6.01
C GLU A 39 -4.88 11.93 -6.27
N HIS A 40 -5.15 12.96 -5.45
CA HIS A 40 -4.50 14.25 -5.58
C HIS A 40 -2.98 14.16 -5.42
N ILE A 41 -2.47 13.37 -4.45
CA ILE A 41 -1.03 13.15 -4.28
C ILE A 41 -0.44 12.51 -5.55
N ILE A 42 -1.08 11.48 -6.10
CA ILE A 42 -0.62 10.76 -7.31
C ILE A 42 -0.63 11.66 -8.56
N GLU A 43 -1.64 12.53 -8.66
CA GLU A 43 -1.82 13.44 -9.78
C GLU A 43 -0.83 14.60 -9.76
N THR A 44 -0.53 15.13 -8.57
CA THR A 44 0.21 16.40 -8.41
C THR A 44 1.69 16.25 -8.09
N THR A 45 2.15 15.04 -7.73
CA THR A 45 3.57 14.80 -7.43
C THR A 45 4.27 14.05 -8.58
N PRO A 46 5.60 14.24 -8.75
CA PRO A 46 6.30 13.80 -9.96
C PRO A 46 6.73 12.33 -9.94
N TYR A 47 6.23 11.51 -9.01
CA TYR A 47 6.66 10.13 -8.86
C TYR A 47 5.91 9.19 -9.81
N ASN A 48 6.61 8.18 -10.32
CA ASN A 48 6.00 7.13 -11.15
C ASN A 48 5.45 5.97 -10.31
N ASP A 49 6.06 5.72 -9.16
CA ASP A 49 5.69 4.65 -8.25
C ASP A 49 5.24 5.25 -6.91
N TYR A 50 4.20 4.67 -6.31
CA TYR A 50 3.76 5.00 -4.96
C TYR A 50 3.68 3.75 -4.11
N VAL A 51 4.17 3.83 -2.88
CA VAL A 51 4.18 2.69 -1.96
C VAL A 51 3.46 3.02 -0.66
N ILE A 52 2.83 2.00 -0.10
CA ILE A 52 2.28 1.99 1.25
C ILE A 52 2.85 0.77 1.94
N GLU A 53 3.71 0.99 2.92
CA GLU A 53 4.36 -0.08 3.67
C GLU A 53 3.59 -0.39 4.96
N GLU A 54 3.70 -1.63 5.42
CA GLU A 54 3.18 -2.09 6.73
C GLU A 54 1.67 -1.88 6.96
N VAL A 55 0.84 -2.13 5.94
CA VAL A 55 -0.62 -2.15 6.08
C VAL A 55 -1.07 -3.44 6.78
N ALA A 56 -1.82 -3.33 7.87
CA ALA A 56 -2.42 -4.50 8.52
C ALA A 56 -3.43 -5.20 7.59
N ASP A 57 -3.30 -6.50 7.41
CA ASP A 57 -4.22 -7.28 6.56
C ASP A 57 -5.67 -7.30 7.07
N THR A 58 -5.86 -7.04 8.36
CA THR A 58 -7.18 -6.90 8.99
C THR A 58 -7.79 -5.51 8.86
N ASN A 59 -7.07 -4.52 8.33
CA ASN A 59 -7.61 -3.19 8.03
C ASN A 59 -8.38 -3.21 6.70
N THR A 60 -9.56 -3.86 6.71
CA THR A 60 -10.39 -4.07 5.51
C THR A 60 -10.78 -2.76 4.83
N SER A 61 -11.00 -1.69 5.60
CA SER A 61 -11.29 -0.36 5.04
C SER A 61 -10.15 0.16 4.17
N ALA A 62 -8.91 0.08 4.66
CA ALA A 62 -7.74 0.52 3.90
C ALA A 62 -7.47 -0.39 2.70
N MET A 63 -7.55 -1.72 2.88
CA MET A 63 -7.37 -2.68 1.79
C MET A 63 -8.37 -2.47 0.66
N ASN A 64 -9.66 -2.28 0.98
CA ASN A 64 -10.68 -2.01 -0.04
C ASN A 64 -10.42 -0.70 -0.78
N LEU A 65 -9.99 0.35 -0.06
CA LEU A 65 -9.63 1.63 -0.64
C LEU A 65 -8.44 1.49 -1.62
N TYR A 66 -7.33 0.92 -1.16
CA TYR A 66 -6.11 0.82 -1.95
C TYR A 66 -6.31 -0.06 -3.19
N ASN A 67 -7.00 -1.20 -3.04
CA ASN A 67 -7.36 -2.06 -4.17
C ASN A 67 -8.24 -1.31 -5.20
N LYS A 68 -9.22 -0.52 -4.73
CA LYS A 68 -10.08 0.29 -5.61
C LYS A 68 -9.27 1.32 -6.40
N LEU A 69 -8.24 1.90 -5.78
CA LEU A 69 -7.34 2.86 -6.42
C LEU A 69 -6.30 2.20 -7.33
N GLY A 70 -6.25 0.87 -7.39
CA GLY A 70 -5.33 0.13 -8.25
C GLY A 70 -3.96 -0.12 -7.64
N PHE A 71 -3.81 0.00 -6.32
CA PHE A 71 -2.63 -0.53 -5.63
C PHE A 71 -2.66 -2.06 -5.65
N GLU A 72 -1.49 -2.66 -5.79
CA GLU A 72 -1.30 -4.11 -5.79
C GLU A 72 -0.32 -4.52 -4.68
N GLU A 73 -0.59 -5.65 -4.03
CA GLU A 73 0.32 -6.23 -3.04
C GLU A 73 1.60 -6.73 -3.71
N TYR A 74 2.76 -6.28 -3.23
CA TYR A 74 4.06 -6.79 -3.68
C TYR A 74 4.88 -7.46 -2.56
N LYS A 75 4.45 -7.32 -1.30
CA LYS A 75 5.13 -7.92 -0.16
C LYS A 75 4.14 -8.26 0.95
N ARG A 76 4.37 -9.41 1.59
CA ARG A 76 3.64 -9.89 2.75
C ARG A 76 4.60 -10.36 3.82
N LYS A 77 4.40 -9.88 5.04
CA LYS A 77 5.19 -10.23 6.22
C LYS A 77 4.25 -10.84 7.28
N PRO A 78 4.26 -12.17 7.46
CA PRO A 78 3.46 -12.80 8.50
C PRO A 78 3.97 -12.41 9.88
N LEU A 79 3.05 -12.27 10.83
CA LEU A 79 3.36 -12.12 12.25
C LEU A 79 3.36 -13.49 12.94
N PRO A 80 4.23 -13.70 13.95
CA PRO A 80 4.16 -14.90 14.78
C PRO A 80 2.78 -15.05 15.42
N GLU A 81 2.24 -16.27 15.46
CA GLU A 81 0.85 -16.54 15.86
C GLU A 81 0.46 -15.94 17.23
N ILE A 82 1.36 -16.07 18.22
CA ILE A 82 1.17 -15.50 19.57
C ILE A 82 0.95 -13.97 19.50
N ARG A 83 1.74 -13.29 18.65
CA ARG A 83 1.64 -11.84 18.47
C ARG A 83 0.41 -11.48 17.64
N ALA A 84 0.12 -12.24 16.59
CA ALA A 84 -1.03 -12.02 15.72
C ALA A 84 -2.35 -12.07 16.50
N LYS A 85 -2.51 -13.09 17.36
CA LYS A 85 -3.65 -13.23 18.28
C LYS A 85 -3.78 -12.04 19.24
N LYS A 86 -2.66 -11.52 19.75
CA LYS A 86 -2.66 -10.41 20.72
C LYS A 86 -3.11 -9.08 20.11
N ILE A 87 -2.74 -8.79 18.87
CA ILE A 87 -2.97 -7.47 18.25
C ILE A 87 -4.06 -7.48 17.17
N GLY A 88 -4.57 -8.65 16.79
CA GLY A 88 -5.61 -8.79 15.77
C GLY A 88 -5.12 -8.50 14.35
N ILE A 89 -3.84 -8.76 14.05
CA ILE A 89 -3.22 -8.58 12.73
C ILE A 89 -2.48 -9.87 12.40
N ASN A 90 -2.74 -10.49 11.25
CA ASN A 90 -2.05 -11.72 10.87
C ASN A 90 -0.81 -11.42 10.03
N ASN A 91 -0.92 -10.41 9.15
CA ASN A 91 0.14 -10.03 8.23
C ASN A 91 0.24 -8.50 8.12
N PHE A 92 1.46 -8.03 7.91
CA PHE A 92 1.70 -6.72 7.32
C PHE A 92 1.90 -6.86 5.81
N LEU A 93 1.18 -6.05 5.05
CA LEU A 93 1.20 -6.02 3.60
C LEU A 93 1.87 -4.73 3.13
N SER A 94 2.61 -4.81 2.04
CA SER A 94 3.10 -3.63 1.33
C SER A 94 2.47 -3.59 -0.04
N LEU A 95 1.95 -2.42 -0.39
CA LEU A 95 1.17 -2.18 -1.59
C LEU A 95 1.86 -1.15 -2.47
N LYS A 96 1.80 -1.34 -3.80
CA LYS A 96 2.41 -0.45 -4.78
C LYS A 96 1.37 -0.03 -5.82
N TYR A 97 1.39 1.23 -6.20
CA TYR A 97 0.74 1.77 -7.39
C TYR A 97 1.80 2.21 -8.39
N VAL A 98 1.60 1.88 -9.67
CA VAL A 98 2.46 2.31 -10.78
C VAL A 98 1.64 3.19 -11.71
N LYS A 99 2.04 4.45 -11.86
CA LYS A 99 1.40 5.40 -12.79
C LYS A 99 1.59 4.90 -14.22
N LYS A 100 0.49 4.90 -14.99
CA LYS A 100 0.49 4.50 -16.40
C LYS A 100 0.91 5.64 -17.32
#